data_AF-A0A401G3V0-F1
#
_entry.id   AF-A0A401G3V0-F1
#
_cell.length_a   1.000
_cell.length_b   1.000
_cell.length_c   1.000
_cell.angle_alpha   90.00
_cell.angle_beta   90.00
_cell.angle_gamma   90.00
#
_symmetry.space_group_name_H-M   'P 1'
#
loop_
_entity.id
_entity.type
_entity.pdbx_description
1 polymer ?
#
loop_
_entity_poly.entity_id
_entity_poly.type
_entity_poly.pdbx_seq_one_letter_code
_entity_poly.pdbx_strand_id
1 'polypeptide(L)'
;MSSRIFQEIRERRGLAYSVYSFMSSYTDTGVSGVYVGTGPDNGAESVRLILRALRRLREMPVDADELRDAREYTKGNMMLASESVDNQMVRLARDEIHLGRYMPLDDIVSQVEAVTADDILRLAQELYRPDPLTLTILGPVTDAAPYAALLEEF
;
A
#
# COMPACT_ATOMS: atom_id res chain seq x y z
N MET A 1 4.13 8.76 10.19
CA MET A 1 4.84 9.43 9.08
C MET A 1 6.24 8.84 8.90
N SER A 2 6.35 7.52 8.77
CA SER A 2 7.65 6.81 8.68
C SER A 2 7.71 5.80 7.53
N SER A 3 6.70 5.73 6.66
CA SER A 3 6.68 4.74 5.58
C SER A 3 7.78 5.04 4.53
N ARG A 4 8.31 3.99 3.90
CA ARG A 4 9.40 4.06 2.90
C ARG A 4 9.16 5.13 1.85
N ILE A 5 8.00 5.09 1.18
CA ILE A 5 7.66 6.02 0.09
C ILE A 5 7.47 7.46 0.57
N PHE A 6 6.92 7.66 1.78
CA PHE A 6 6.77 8.99 2.35
C PHE A 6 8.14 9.61 2.65
N GLN A 7 9.01 8.85 3.32
CA GLN A 7 10.36 9.28 3.67
C GLN A 7 11.21 9.55 2.42
N GLU A 8 11.18 8.67 1.42
CA GLU A 8 11.99 8.82 0.20
C GLU A 8 11.52 9.96 -0.71
N ILE A 9 10.22 10.10 -0.94
CA ILE A 9 9.69 11.01 -1.96
C ILE A 9 9.40 12.38 -1.39
N ARG A 10 8.73 12.45 -0.23
CA ARG A 10 8.30 13.71 0.38
C ARG A 10 9.33 14.26 1.35
N GLU A 11 9.79 13.46 2.31
CA GLU A 11 10.67 13.96 3.38
C GLU A 11 12.09 14.28 2.87
N ARG A 12 12.74 13.32 2.21
CA ARG A 12 14.15 13.43 1.79
C ARG A 12 14.36 14.25 0.53
N ARG A 13 13.43 14.15 -0.45
CA ARG A 13 13.60 14.76 -1.77
C ARG A 13 12.63 15.90 -2.07
N GLY A 14 11.60 16.10 -1.26
CA GLY A 14 10.62 17.18 -1.46
C GLY A 14 9.88 17.10 -2.82
N LEU A 15 9.78 15.91 -3.42
CA LEU A 15 9.24 15.77 -4.78
C LEU A 15 7.71 15.89 -4.80
N ALA A 16 7.02 15.46 -3.76
CA ALA A 16 5.56 15.36 -3.73
C ALA A 16 4.93 16.10 -2.55
N TYR A 17 3.77 16.72 -2.79
CA TYR A 17 2.94 17.31 -1.75
C TYR A 17 2.16 16.24 -0.97
N SER A 18 1.76 15.18 -1.68
CA SER A 18 1.05 14.03 -1.12
C SER A 18 1.59 12.72 -1.70
N VAL A 19 1.78 11.72 -0.85
CA VAL A 19 2.18 10.37 -1.24
C VAL A 19 1.68 9.37 -0.21
N TYR A 20 1.02 8.31 -0.67
CA TYR A 20 0.55 7.21 0.17
C TYR A 20 0.26 5.97 -0.67
N SER A 21 0.32 4.80 -0.03
CA SER A 21 -0.17 3.55 -0.61
C SER A 21 -1.61 3.30 -0.15
N PHE A 22 -2.40 2.66 -1.00
CA PHE A 22 -3.77 2.28 -0.70
C PHE A 22 -4.04 0.87 -1.18
N MET A 23 -5.04 0.25 -0.55
CA MET A 23 -5.59 -1.03 -0.98
C MET A 23 -7.11 -0.93 -0.94
N SER A 24 -7.77 -1.50 -1.95
CA SER A 24 -9.22 -1.63 -2.04
C SER A 24 -9.54 -3.07 -2.37
N SER A 25 -10.37 -3.69 -1.54
CA SER A 25 -10.77 -5.09 -1.71
C SER A 25 -12.24 -5.16 -2.08
N TYR A 26 -12.55 -6.01 -3.07
CA TYR A 26 -13.88 -6.39 -3.51
C TYR A 26 -14.06 -7.89 -3.26
N THR A 27 -15.27 -8.41 -3.44
CA THR A 27 -15.58 -9.82 -3.11
C THR A 27 -14.78 -10.83 -3.94
N ASP A 28 -14.41 -10.48 -5.17
CA ASP A 28 -13.73 -11.34 -6.14
C ASP A 28 -12.35 -10.82 -6.60
N THR A 29 -12.01 -9.57 -6.27
CA THR A 29 -10.78 -8.92 -6.74
C THR A 29 -10.35 -7.79 -5.79
N GLY A 30 -9.24 -7.13 -6.10
CA GLY A 30 -8.77 -5.98 -5.36
C GLY A 30 -7.76 -5.17 -6.15
N VAL A 31 -7.49 -3.97 -5.65
CA VAL A 31 -6.49 -3.05 -6.19
C VAL A 31 -5.56 -2.63 -5.06
N SER A 32 -4.26 -2.82 -5.24
CA SER A 32 -3.22 -2.21 -4.42
C SER A 32 -2.45 -1.22 -5.26
N GLY A 33 -2.20 -0.03 -4.74
CA GLY A 33 -1.58 1.03 -5.51
C GLY A 33 -0.89 2.09 -4.64
N VAL A 34 -0.20 2.99 -5.34
CA VAL A 34 0.42 4.17 -4.73
C VAL A 34 -0.11 5.40 -5.42
N TYR A 35 -0.58 6.36 -4.62
CA TYR A 35 -0.97 7.68 -5.09
C TYR A 35 0.16 8.66 -4.81
N VAL A 36 0.43 9.55 -5.78
CA VAL A 36 1.37 10.65 -5.63
C VAL A 36 0.81 11.92 -6.28
N GLY A 37 0.79 13.01 -5.51
CA GLY A 37 0.50 14.36 -5.99
C GLY A 37 1.79 15.19 -6.01
N THR A 38 2.22 15.59 -7.20
CA THR A 38 3.52 16.24 -7.43
C THR A 38 3.44 17.30 -8.54
N GLY A 39 4.48 18.14 -8.66
CA GLY A 39 4.64 19.06 -9.78
C GLY A 39 5.02 18.33 -11.08
N PRO A 40 4.76 18.92 -12.27
CA PRO A 40 4.95 18.26 -13.56
C PRO A 40 6.38 17.77 -13.78
N ASP A 41 7.39 18.56 -13.37
CA ASP A 41 8.80 18.24 -13.56
C ASP A 41 9.28 17.06 -12.69
N ASN A 42 8.53 16.71 -11.65
CA ASN A 42 8.88 15.67 -10.67
C ASN A 42 8.12 14.35 -10.89
N GLY A 43 7.18 14.31 -11.84
CA GLY A 43 6.28 13.17 -12.05
C GLY A 43 7.01 11.87 -12.37
N ALA A 44 7.86 11.88 -13.40
CA ALA A 44 8.58 10.69 -13.84
C ALA A 44 9.56 10.17 -12.77
N GLU A 45 10.27 11.06 -12.07
CA GLU A 45 11.16 10.65 -10.97
C GLU A 45 10.38 10.07 -9.79
N SER A 46 9.22 10.64 -9.45
CA SER A 46 8.36 10.10 -8.40
C SER A 46 7.88 8.69 -8.73
N VAL A 47 7.44 8.46 -9.98
CA VAL A 47 7.03 7.12 -10.47
C VAL A 47 8.20 6.15 -10.40
N ARG A 48 9.40 6.54 -10.86
CA ARG A 48 10.62 5.72 -10.79
C ARG A 48 10.93 5.28 -9.35
N LEU A 49 10.84 6.20 -8.38
CA LEU A 49 11.09 5.88 -6.97
C LEU A 49 10.03 4.94 -6.38
N ILE A 50 8.77 5.09 -6.77
CA ILE A 50 7.69 4.18 -6.39
C ILE A 50 7.96 2.78 -6.93
N LEU A 51 8.24 2.65 -8.23
CA LEU A 51 8.54 1.37 -8.86
C LEU A 51 9.75 0.69 -8.22
N ARG A 52 10.80 1.46 -7.89
CA ARG A 52 11.96 0.93 -7.16
C ARG A 52 11.58 0.40 -5.77
N ALA A 53 10.71 1.09 -5.04
CA ALA A 53 10.25 0.64 -3.73
C ALA A 53 9.41 -0.64 -3.83
N LEU A 54 8.52 -0.74 -4.82
CA LEU A 54 7.71 -1.94 -5.09
C LEU A 54 8.60 -3.12 -5.51
N ARG A 55 9.58 -2.90 -6.38
CA ARG A 55 10.57 -3.92 -6.77
C ARG A 55 11.35 -4.42 -5.57
N ARG A 56 11.82 -3.54 -4.69
CA ARG A 56 12.52 -3.94 -3.47
C ARG A 56 11.65 -4.81 -2.57
N LEU A 57 10.36 -4.51 -2.45
CA LEU A 57 9.41 -5.31 -1.66
C LEU A 57 9.20 -6.72 -2.26
N ARG A 58 9.31 -6.83 -3.59
CA ARG A 58 9.24 -8.10 -4.36
C ARG A 58 10.52 -8.94 -4.29
N GLU A 59 11.68 -8.30 -4.14
CA GLU A 59 12.99 -8.95 -4.26
C GLU A 59 13.65 -9.24 -2.91
N MET A 60 13.32 -8.47 -1.87
CA MET A 60 13.96 -8.56 -0.56
C MET A 60 12.92 -8.61 0.57
N PRO A 61 13.10 -9.51 1.55
CA PRO A 61 12.30 -9.47 2.77
C PRO A 61 12.34 -8.09 3.43
N VAL A 62 11.23 -7.71 4.06
CA VAL A 62 11.19 -6.51 4.89
C VAL A 62 12.05 -6.70 6.13
N ASP A 63 12.64 -5.61 6.63
CA ASP A 63 13.42 -5.64 7.85
C ASP A 63 12.53 -5.99 9.06
N ALA A 64 13.10 -6.68 10.04
CA ALA A 64 12.35 -7.12 11.23
C ALA A 64 11.81 -5.93 12.06
N ASP A 65 12.57 -4.84 12.16
CA ASP A 65 12.13 -3.64 12.88
C ASP A 65 10.99 -2.95 12.13
N GLU A 66 11.09 -2.86 10.80
CA GLU A 66 10.03 -2.29 9.97
C GLU A 66 8.74 -3.13 10.04
N LEU A 67 8.85 -4.46 10.00
CA LEU A 67 7.71 -5.36 10.15
C LEU A 67 7.05 -5.20 11.52
N ARG A 68 7.85 -5.14 12.60
CA ARG A 68 7.33 -4.89 13.95
C ARG A 68 6.57 -3.57 13.99
N ASP A 69 7.17 -2.50 13.51
CA ASP A 69 6.56 -1.17 13.54
C ASP A 69 5.27 -1.12 12.70
N ALA A 70 5.23 -1.80 11.55
CA ALA A 70 4.03 -1.91 10.72
C ALA A 70 2.90 -2.70 11.40
N ARG A 71 3.22 -3.78 12.12
CA ARG A 71 2.25 -4.56 12.92
C ARG A 71 1.69 -3.71 14.05
N GLU A 72 2.55 -3.04 14.83
CA GLU A 72 2.10 -2.16 15.93
C GLU A 72 1.23 -1.01 15.43
N TYR A 73 1.62 -0.38 14.32
CA TYR A 73 0.81 0.65 13.68
C TYR A 73 -0.56 0.11 13.26
N THR A 74 -0.62 -1.06 12.62
CA THR A 74 -1.88 -1.67 12.18
C THR A 74 -2.79 -2.02 13.36
N LYS A 75 -2.25 -2.69 14.37
CA LYS A 75 -2.98 -3.04 15.60
C LYS A 75 -3.50 -1.80 16.32
N GLY A 76 -2.67 -0.78 16.49
CA GLY A 76 -3.05 0.48 17.13
C GLY A 76 -4.22 1.16 16.43
N ASN A 77 -4.20 1.23 15.10
CA ASN A 77 -5.33 1.78 14.33
C ASN A 77 -6.61 0.96 14.49
N MET A 78 -6.52 -0.38 14.51
CA MET A 78 -7.68 -1.25 14.72
C MET A 78 -8.30 -1.08 16.12
N MET A 79 -7.47 -0.91 17.14
CA MET A 79 -7.92 -0.65 18.51
C MET A 79 -8.62 0.70 18.62
N LEU A 80 -7.99 1.78 18.11
CA LEU A 80 -8.59 3.12 18.09
C LEU A 80 -9.91 3.15 17.30
N ALA A 81 -9.95 2.48 16.13
CA ALA A 81 -11.17 2.40 15.34
C ALA A 81 -12.32 1.70 16.06
N SER A 82 -12.00 0.79 16.99
CA SER A 82 -12.98 0.04 17.77
C SER A 82 -13.59 0.83 18.93
N GLU A 83 -13.12 2.03 19.23
CA GLU A 83 -13.77 2.91 20.21
C GLU A 83 -15.09 3.52 19.70
N SER A 84 -15.24 3.61 18.37
CA SER A 84 -16.44 4.14 17.72
C SER A 84 -17.49 3.05 17.52
N VAL A 85 -18.67 3.24 18.10
CA VAL A 85 -19.83 2.35 17.92
C VAL A 85 -20.24 2.28 16.44
N ASP A 86 -20.16 3.39 15.71
CA ASP A 86 -20.47 3.42 14.28
C ASP A 86 -19.50 2.55 13.48
N ASN A 87 -18.20 2.61 13.79
CA ASN A 87 -17.21 1.74 13.16
C ASN A 87 -17.46 0.26 13.49
N GLN A 88 -17.84 -0.04 14.73
CA GLN A 88 -18.19 -1.41 15.12
C GLN A 88 -19.42 -1.91 14.34
N MET A 89 -20.47 -1.10 14.22
CA MET A 89 -21.67 -1.45 13.45
C MET A 89 -21.34 -1.71 11.98
N VAL A 90 -20.55 -0.84 11.36
CA VAL A 90 -20.11 -1.02 9.97
C VAL A 90 -19.28 -2.28 9.79
N ARG A 91 -18.38 -2.59 10.74
CA ARG A 91 -17.58 -3.82 10.71
C ARG A 91 -18.46 -5.07 10.80
N LEU A 92 -19.39 -5.12 11.75
CA LEU A 92 -20.33 -6.24 11.89
C LEU A 92 -21.16 -6.46 10.61
N ALA A 93 -21.65 -5.37 10.02
CA ALA A 93 -22.38 -5.46 8.76
C ALA A 93 -21.50 -5.99 7.60
N ARG A 94 -20.24 -5.54 7.52
CA ARG A 94 -19.30 -6.03 6.50
C ARG A 94 -18.92 -7.49 6.70
N ASP A 95 -18.72 -7.92 7.93
CA ASP A 95 -18.43 -9.31 8.28
C ASP A 95 -19.58 -10.23 7.84
N GLU A 96 -20.82 -9.85 8.12
CA GLU A 96 -22.00 -10.60 7.67
C GLU A 96 -22.11 -10.64 6.14
N ILE A 97 -22.00 -9.48 5.48
CA ILE A 97 -22.19 -9.36 4.03
C ILE A 97 -21.10 -10.08 3.24
N HIS A 98 -19.83 -9.96 3.65
CA HIS A 98 -18.70 -10.46 2.86
C HIS A 98 -18.21 -11.84 3.33
N LEU A 99 -18.29 -12.15 4.63
CA LEU A 99 -17.72 -13.36 5.20
C LEU A 99 -18.79 -14.35 5.69
N GLY A 100 -20.04 -13.90 5.86
CA GLY A 100 -21.12 -14.69 6.44
C GLY A 100 -20.86 -15.12 7.89
N ARG A 101 -19.92 -14.44 8.57
CA ARG A 101 -19.54 -14.73 9.95
C ARG A 101 -18.91 -13.52 10.61
N TYR A 102 -19.14 -13.37 11.91
CA TYR A 102 -18.43 -12.41 12.74
C TYR A 102 -16.94 -12.78 12.88
N MET A 103 -16.04 -11.80 12.69
CA MET A 103 -14.63 -11.94 13.03
C MET A 103 -14.29 -11.10 14.28
N PRO A 104 -14.00 -11.76 15.42
CA PRO A 104 -13.51 -11.08 16.61
C PRO A 104 -12.26 -10.25 16.32
N LEU A 105 -12.17 -9.07 16.95
CA LEU A 105 -11.01 -8.19 16.80
C LEU A 105 -9.70 -8.91 17.21
N ASP A 106 -9.75 -9.72 18.26
CA ASP A 106 -8.58 -10.47 18.76
C ASP A 106 -8.09 -11.51 17.74
N ASP A 107 -8.98 -12.13 16.98
CA ASP A 107 -8.62 -13.07 15.90
C ASP A 107 -7.92 -12.33 14.75
N ILE A 108 -8.39 -11.12 14.41
CA ILE A 108 -7.78 -10.27 13.38
C ILE A 108 -6.39 -9.81 13.85
N VAL A 109 -6.27 -9.37 15.10
CA VAL A 109 -4.99 -8.95 15.69
C VAL A 109 -3.99 -10.11 15.69
N SER A 110 -4.42 -11.30 16.10
CA SER A 110 -3.57 -12.51 16.08
C SER A 110 -3.10 -12.86 14.66
N GLN A 111 -3.96 -12.69 13.65
CA GLN A 111 -3.57 -12.89 12.25
C GLN A 111 -2.54 -11.86 11.78
N VAL A 112 -2.68 -10.59 12.15
CA VAL A 112 -1.69 -9.53 11.85
C VAL A 112 -0.34 -9.84 12.50
N GLU A 113 -0.33 -10.33 13.73
CA GLU A 113 0.91 -10.69 14.44
C GLU A 113 1.62 -11.90 13.82
N ALA A 114 0.88 -12.82 13.21
CA ALA A 114 1.44 -14.00 12.56
C ALA A 114 2.12 -13.70 11.21
N VAL A 115 1.83 -12.57 10.56
CA VAL A 115 2.34 -12.24 9.20
C VAL A 115 3.85 -12.11 9.17
N THR A 116 4.56 -13.02 8.51
CA THR A 116 6.03 -13.01 8.43
C THR A 116 6.57 -12.11 7.30
N ALA A 117 7.88 -11.83 7.32
CA ALA A 117 8.54 -11.11 6.23
C ALA A 117 8.48 -11.91 4.91
N ASP A 118 8.52 -13.25 5.01
CA ASP A 118 8.40 -14.15 3.86
C ASP A 118 6.97 -14.15 3.28
N ASP A 119 5.93 -14.03 4.14
CA ASP A 119 4.55 -13.87 3.66
C ASP A 119 4.39 -12.59 2.84
N ILE A 120 4.99 -11.49 3.32
CA ILE A 120 4.97 -10.20 2.61
C ILE A 120 5.72 -10.32 1.29
N LEU A 121 6.90 -10.93 1.29
CA LEU A 121 7.71 -11.13 0.08
C LEU A 121 6.94 -11.95 -0.96
N ARG A 122 6.37 -13.08 -0.55
CA ARG A 122 5.57 -13.96 -1.40
C ARG A 122 4.35 -13.22 -1.98
N LEU A 123 3.62 -12.49 -1.14
CA LEU A 123 2.47 -11.71 -1.59
C LEU A 123 2.87 -10.57 -2.53
N ALA A 124 4.00 -9.90 -2.28
CA ALA A 124 4.53 -8.86 -3.16
C ALA A 124 4.93 -9.41 -4.54
N GLN A 125 5.45 -10.64 -4.61
CA GLN A 125 5.73 -11.34 -5.86
C GLN A 125 4.47 -11.74 -6.63
N GLU A 126 3.39 -12.01 -5.92
CA GLU A 126 2.10 -12.30 -6.53
C GLU A 126 1.40 -11.04 -7.05
N LEU A 127 1.38 -9.97 -6.26
CA LEU A 127 0.64 -8.74 -6.56
C LEU A 127 1.40 -7.81 -7.53
N TYR A 128 2.71 -7.65 -7.36
CA TYR A 128 3.51 -6.68 -8.14
C TYR A 128 4.25 -7.36 -9.29
N ARG A 129 3.48 -8.01 -10.16
CA ARG A 129 3.97 -8.58 -11.42
C ARG A 129 4.16 -7.47 -12.47
N PRO A 130 5.11 -7.62 -13.40
CA PRO A 130 5.30 -6.66 -14.50
C PRO A 130 4.03 -6.45 -15.34
N ASP A 131 3.24 -7.51 -15.52
CA ASP A 131 2.00 -7.48 -16.28
C ASP A 131 0.83 -8.01 -15.42
N PRO A 132 -0.25 -7.24 -15.18
CA PRO A 132 -0.51 -5.85 -15.62
C PRO A 132 -0.24 -4.80 -14.52
N LEU A 133 0.88 -4.06 -14.60
CA LEU A 133 1.03 -2.82 -13.81
C LEU A 133 0.36 -1.65 -14.54
N THR A 134 -0.55 -0.95 -13.87
CA THR A 134 -1.31 0.17 -14.47
C THR A 134 -0.90 1.51 -13.84
N LEU A 135 -0.71 2.53 -14.69
CA LEU A 135 -0.43 3.89 -14.27
C LEU A 135 -1.45 4.86 -14.87
N THR A 136 -2.08 5.65 -14.00
CA THR A 136 -2.98 6.73 -14.39
C THR A 136 -2.35 8.06 -14.04
N ILE A 137 -2.28 8.97 -15.01
CA ILE A 137 -1.68 10.30 -14.84
C ILE A 137 -2.73 11.36 -15.14
N LEU A 138 -2.85 12.34 -14.27
CA LEU A 138 -3.75 13.48 -14.43
C LEU A 138 -2.99 14.77 -14.18
N GLY A 139 -3.02 15.70 -15.14
CA GLY A 139 -2.33 16.98 -15.06
C GLY A 139 -1.85 17.46 -16.42
N PRO A 140 -0.98 18.49 -16.45
CA PRO A 140 -0.43 19.05 -17.69
C PRO A 140 0.65 18.13 -18.27
N VAL A 141 0.26 16.92 -18.67
CA VAL A 141 1.17 15.92 -19.27
C VAL A 141 0.99 15.94 -20.78
N THR A 142 2.02 16.40 -21.48
CA THR A 142 2.06 16.48 -22.94
C THR A 142 2.75 15.30 -23.59
N ASP A 143 3.64 14.61 -22.85
CA ASP A 143 4.36 13.42 -23.30
C ASP A 143 4.28 12.31 -22.23
N ALA A 144 3.79 11.15 -22.65
CA ALA A 144 3.67 9.97 -21.80
C ALA A 144 4.83 8.97 -21.98
N ALA A 145 5.68 9.15 -22.99
CA ALA A 145 6.77 8.22 -23.30
C ALA A 145 7.73 7.95 -22.12
N PRO A 146 8.12 8.95 -21.30
CA PRO A 146 8.97 8.69 -20.13
C PRO A 146 8.33 7.75 -19.10
N TYR A 147 6.99 7.78 -18.99
CA TYR A 147 6.26 6.94 -18.06
C TYR A 147 6.06 5.52 -18.60
N ALA A 148 5.82 5.38 -19.90
CA ALA A 148 5.70 4.08 -20.55
C ALA A 148 7.01 3.28 -20.43
N ALA A 149 8.16 3.91 -20.68
CA ALA A 149 9.47 3.28 -20.53
C ALA A 149 9.73 2.77 -19.09
N LEU A 150 9.32 3.55 -18.08
CA LEU A 150 9.46 3.15 -16.68
C LEU A 150 8.63 1.90 -16.34
N LEU A 151 7.47 1.72 -16.98
CA LEU A 151 6.62 0.53 -16.79
C LEU A 151 7.22 -0.70 -17.45
N GLU A 152 7.80 -0.56 -18.64
CA GLU A 152 8.51 -1.65 -19.34
C GLU A 152 9.74 -2.12 -18.56
N GLU A 153 10.38 -1.22 -17.81
CA GLU A 153 11.51 -1.55 -16.96
C GLU A 153 11.13 -2.32 -15.68
N PHE A 154 9.85 -2.38 -15.28
CA PHE A 154 9.40 -2.86 -13.95
C PHE A 154 9.57 -4.36 -13.69
#